data_AF-A0A022XYI3-F1
#
_entry.id   AF-A0A022XYI3-F1
#
_cell.length_a   1.000
_cell.length_b   1.000
_cell.length_c   1.000
_cell.angle_alpha   90.00
_cell.angle_beta   90.00
_cell.angle_gamma   90.00
#
_symmetry.space_group_name_H-M   'P 1'
#
loop_
_entity.id
_entity.type
_entity.pdbx_description
1 polymer ?
#
loop_
_entity_poly.entity_id
_entity_poly.type
_entity_poly.pdbx_seq_one_letter_code
_entity_poly.pdbx_strand_id
1 'polypeptide(L)'
;MVKYTELLWEMAARRKGEKLRWRVIVFIEAVKAFCRLILLRLTNSRPIVSPPLPEREVDPRQSDGDDNGDFNGMETPPSEPSEAIDSSWSMPRTGMSLPNLPDANDISTYLTSKVLTADDVRSPQTLLHRVSGAGQLAEVLYILRPLIYVIALQRYRAKKKSWTPWLIGFGLEFTCRQLAKKEFRDRIAGGLRGLSKLEREELSKRGWSMGWWIMRAAFYENITKYVSTYYYPERTATNTCERSWIKSITNSLRDKPLLGLVGSVVEDYEYLWDNYYFSTATM
;
A
#
# COMPACT_ATOMS: atom_id res chain seq x y z
N MET A 1 -12.45 -12.32 -2.67
CA MET A 1 -13.07 -13.30 -1.75
C MET A 1 -12.09 -13.94 -0.78
N VAL A 2 -11.07 -14.69 -1.22
CA VAL A 2 -10.13 -15.39 -0.30
C VAL A 2 -9.44 -14.45 0.72
N LYS A 3 -9.08 -13.23 0.31
CA LYS A 3 -8.50 -12.20 1.22
C LYS A 3 -9.43 -11.84 2.38
N TYR A 4 -10.74 -11.76 2.16
CA TYR A 4 -11.70 -11.33 3.19
C TYR A 4 -11.98 -12.44 4.21
N THR A 5 -11.84 -13.71 3.81
CA THR A 5 -12.03 -14.86 4.70
C THR A 5 -10.79 -15.22 5.53
N GLU A 6 -9.64 -14.61 5.23
CA GLU A 6 -8.36 -14.95 5.84
C GLU A 6 -8.36 -14.77 7.36
N LEU A 7 -8.82 -13.62 7.84
CA LEU A 7 -8.88 -13.31 9.27
C LEU A 7 -9.78 -14.30 10.03
N LEU A 8 -10.92 -14.67 9.43
CA LEU A 8 -11.85 -15.62 10.02
C LEU A 8 -11.20 -17.01 10.19
N TRP A 9 -10.54 -17.49 9.13
CA TRP A 9 -9.85 -18.77 9.17
C TRP A 9 -8.67 -18.77 10.12
N GLU A 10 -7.93 -17.68 10.22
CA GLU A 10 -6.85 -17.54 11.18
C GLU A 10 -7.36 -17.57 12.62
N MET A 11 -8.41 -16.80 12.93
CA MET A 11 -9.02 -16.77 14.26
C MET A 11 -9.64 -18.11 14.64
N ALA A 12 -10.26 -18.82 13.68
CA ALA A 12 -10.76 -20.18 13.88
C ALA A 12 -9.62 -21.18 14.13
N ALA A 13 -8.52 -21.09 13.39
CA ALA A 13 -7.36 -21.96 13.55
C ALA A 13 -6.60 -21.68 14.86
N ARG A 14 -6.60 -20.43 15.35
CA ARG A 14 -6.03 -20.06 16.65
C ARG A 14 -6.66 -20.83 17.80
N ARG A 15 -7.96 -21.15 17.73
CA ARG A 15 -8.67 -21.95 18.75
C ARG A 15 -8.23 -23.41 18.78
N LYS A 16 -7.81 -23.98 17.64
CA LYS A 16 -7.41 -25.39 17.52
C LYS A 16 -5.92 -25.64 17.78
N GLY A 17 -5.13 -24.59 17.99
CA GLY A 17 -3.72 -24.67 18.39
C GLY A 17 -2.74 -24.07 17.39
N GLU A 18 -1.54 -23.73 17.87
CA GLU A 18 -0.56 -22.94 17.12
C GLU A 18 0.00 -23.68 15.88
N LYS A 19 0.20 -25.00 15.96
CA LYS A 19 0.68 -25.81 14.81
C LYS A 19 -0.32 -25.81 13.66
N LEU A 20 -1.62 -25.89 13.97
CA LEU A 20 -2.69 -25.83 12.97
C LEU A 20 -2.83 -24.42 12.40
N ARG A 21 -2.71 -23.37 13.23
CA ARG A 21 -2.67 -21.97 12.77
C ARG A 21 -1.64 -21.78 11.65
N TRP A 22 -0.39 -22.16 11.87
CA TRP A 22 0.66 -22.01 10.85
C TRP A 22 0.37 -22.82 9.57
N ARG A 23 -0.15 -24.05 9.69
CA ARG A 23 -0.50 -24.86 8.52
C ARG A 23 -1.63 -24.24 7.70
N VAL A 24 -2.65 -23.69 8.37
CA VAL A 24 -3.77 -23.00 7.72
C VAL A 24 -3.29 -21.73 7.00
N ILE A 25 -2.44 -20.92 7.65
CA ILE A 25 -1.90 -19.70 7.02
C ILE A 25 -1.10 -20.05 5.76
N VAL A 26 -0.20 -21.03 5.83
CA VAL A 26 0.58 -21.49 4.65
C VAL A 26 -0.36 -21.99 3.55
N PHE A 27 -1.40 -22.75 3.90
CA PHE A 27 -2.36 -23.27 2.93
C PHE A 27 -3.15 -22.14 2.24
N ILE A 28 -3.65 -21.17 3.00
CA ILE A 28 -4.39 -20.04 2.44
C ILE A 28 -3.50 -19.20 1.52
N GLU A 29 -2.26 -18.94 1.94
CA GLU A 29 -1.31 -18.20 1.11
C GLU A 29 -0.93 -18.98 -0.16
N ALA A 30 -0.80 -20.32 -0.05
CA ALA A 30 -0.59 -21.19 -1.20
C ALA A 30 -1.74 -21.14 -2.20
N VAL A 31 -3.00 -21.18 -1.72
CA VAL A 31 -4.18 -21.04 -2.57
C VAL A 31 -4.20 -19.66 -3.25
N LYS A 32 -3.93 -18.57 -2.52
CA LYS A 32 -3.86 -17.22 -3.09
C LYS A 32 -2.78 -17.11 -4.16
N ALA A 33 -1.58 -17.64 -3.90
CA ALA A 33 -0.48 -17.65 -4.86
C ALA A 33 -0.83 -18.47 -6.10
N PHE A 34 -1.41 -19.66 -5.93
CA PHE A 34 -1.83 -20.52 -7.03
C PHE A 34 -2.88 -19.85 -7.93
N CYS A 35 -3.92 -19.25 -7.36
CA CYS A 35 -4.91 -18.48 -8.13
C CYS A 35 -4.26 -17.33 -8.92
N ARG A 36 -3.33 -16.59 -8.30
CA ARG A 36 -2.60 -15.50 -8.97
C ARG A 36 -1.69 -16.00 -10.09
N LEU A 37 -1.05 -17.14 -9.93
CA LEU A 37 -0.23 -17.76 -10.98
C LEU A 37 -1.08 -18.22 -12.16
N ILE A 38 -2.26 -18.79 -11.92
CA ILE A 38 -3.22 -19.11 -12.98
C ILE A 38 -3.63 -17.84 -13.72
N LEU A 39 -3.95 -16.75 -13.00
CA LEU A 39 -4.28 -15.46 -13.63
C LEU A 39 -3.13 -14.95 -14.50
N LEU A 40 -1.89 -15.00 -14.02
CA LEU A 40 -0.71 -14.57 -14.80
C LEU A 40 -0.56 -15.39 -16.09
N ARG A 41 -0.88 -16.69 -16.06
CA ARG A 41 -0.85 -17.57 -17.24
C ARG A 41 -1.97 -17.21 -18.22
N LEU A 42 -3.18 -17.01 -17.73
CA LEU A 42 -4.34 -16.65 -18.55
C LEU A 42 -4.20 -15.26 -19.19
N THR A 43 -3.54 -14.31 -18.52
CA THR A 43 -3.33 -12.94 -19.03
C THR A 43 -2.13 -12.80 -19.98
N ASN A 44 -1.52 -13.91 -20.41
CA ASN A 44 -0.31 -13.93 -21.25
C ASN A 44 0.86 -13.16 -20.63
N SER A 45 1.12 -13.40 -19.34
CA SER A 45 2.22 -12.79 -18.60
C SER A 45 2.18 -11.26 -18.59
N ARG A 46 0.99 -10.70 -18.33
CA ARG A 46 0.84 -9.29 -18.01
C ARG A 46 0.86 -9.11 -16.49
N PRO A 47 1.56 -8.08 -15.96
CA PRO A 47 1.54 -7.79 -14.53
C PRO A 47 0.11 -7.66 -13.99
N ILE A 48 -0.13 -8.21 -12.80
CA ILE A 48 -1.45 -8.14 -12.17
C ILE A 48 -1.52 -6.84 -11.37
N VAL A 49 -2.47 -5.97 -11.73
CA VAL A 49 -2.68 -4.67 -11.08
C VAL A 49 -3.61 -4.82 -9.87
N SER A 50 -3.37 -4.02 -8.85
CA SER A 50 -4.24 -3.93 -7.67
C SER A 50 -4.68 -2.49 -7.38
N PRO A 51 -5.99 -2.19 -7.25
CA PRO A 51 -7.17 -3.08 -7.39
C PRO A 51 -7.42 -3.56 -8.84
N PRO A 52 -8.14 -4.69 -9.04
CA PRO A 52 -8.38 -5.26 -10.38
C PRO A 52 -9.41 -4.48 -11.19
N LEU A 53 -10.24 -3.68 -10.52
CA LEU A 53 -11.17 -2.75 -11.13
C LEU A 53 -10.76 -1.34 -10.72
N PRO A 54 -10.81 -0.37 -11.64
CA PRO A 54 -10.69 1.02 -11.25
C PRO A 54 -11.82 1.34 -10.27
N GLU A 55 -11.45 1.69 -9.05
CA GLU A 55 -12.40 2.20 -8.07
C GLU A 55 -12.73 3.64 -8.49
N ARG A 56 -14.01 3.97 -8.52
CA ARG A 56 -14.44 5.33 -8.81
C ARG A 56 -14.04 6.20 -7.62
N GLU A 57 -13.18 7.20 -7.86
CA GLU A 57 -12.65 8.08 -6.80
C GLU A 57 -13.74 8.97 -6.17
N VAL A 58 -14.86 9.17 -6.86
CA VAL A 58 -15.99 10.01 -6.42
C VAL A 58 -17.27 9.19 -6.36
N ASP A 59 -17.81 8.97 -5.16
CA ASP A 59 -19.17 8.46 -4.99
C ASP A 59 -20.16 9.58 -5.32
N PRO A 60 -20.98 9.45 -6.38
CA PRO A 60 -21.96 10.49 -6.76
C PRO A 60 -23.00 10.74 -5.66
N ARG A 61 -23.06 9.93 -4.61
CA ARG A 61 -23.95 10.16 -3.45
C ARG A 61 -23.33 11.08 -2.38
N GLN A 62 -22.03 11.34 -2.45
CA GLN A 62 -21.37 12.27 -1.52
C GLN A 62 -21.46 13.73 -1.99
N SER A 63 -21.82 13.98 -3.26
CA SER A 63 -22.07 15.34 -3.77
C SER A 63 -23.44 15.91 -3.40
N ASP A 64 -24.39 15.08 -2.97
CA ASP A 64 -25.80 15.49 -2.80
C ASP A 64 -26.18 15.78 -1.34
N GLY A 65 -25.18 16.04 -0.49
CA GLY A 65 -25.32 16.06 0.97
C GLY A 65 -25.72 17.39 1.62
N ASP A 66 -26.11 18.43 0.87
CA ASP A 66 -26.51 19.70 1.52
C ASP A 66 -27.48 20.63 0.74
N ASP A 67 -28.17 20.16 -0.30
CA ASP A 67 -29.14 21.00 -1.00
C ASP A 67 -30.58 20.51 -0.81
N ASN A 68 -31.27 21.10 0.17
CA ASN A 68 -32.73 21.05 0.26
C ASN A 68 -33.32 21.89 -0.89
N GLY A 69 -33.28 21.36 -2.11
CA GLY A 69 -33.77 22.01 -3.33
C GLY A 69 -34.73 21.11 -4.10
N ASP A 70 -35.90 21.65 -4.42
CA ASP A 70 -37.08 21.06 -5.05
C ASP A 70 -36.76 20.28 -6.35
N PHE A 71 -36.87 18.94 -6.33
CA PHE A 71 -36.59 18.05 -7.47
C PHE A 71 -37.68 18.18 -8.55
N ASN A 72 -37.50 19.12 -9.48
CA ASN A 72 -38.27 19.19 -10.71
C ASN A 72 -37.50 18.44 -11.81
N GLY A 73 -38.10 17.39 -12.37
CA GLY A 73 -37.50 16.35 -13.23
C GLY A 73 -36.90 16.77 -14.58
N MET A 74 -36.10 17.84 -14.60
CA MET A 74 -35.33 18.30 -15.76
C MET A 74 -34.03 18.97 -15.28
N GLU A 75 -33.10 18.20 -14.74
CA GLU A 75 -31.80 18.72 -14.28
C GLU A 75 -30.62 18.04 -14.98
N THR A 76 -29.78 18.91 -15.56
CA THR A 76 -28.43 18.65 -16.03
C THR A 76 -27.49 18.28 -14.88
N PRO A 77 -26.39 17.54 -15.12
CA PRO A 77 -25.52 17.05 -14.04
C PRO A 77 -24.96 18.21 -13.19
N PRO A 78 -24.83 18.05 -11.86
CA PRO A 78 -24.29 19.10 -11.00
C PRO A 78 -22.82 19.36 -11.35
N SER A 79 -22.45 20.65 -11.42
CA SER A 79 -21.05 21.06 -11.55
C SER A 79 -20.33 20.85 -10.21
N GLU A 80 -19.10 20.34 -10.24
CA GLU A 80 -18.30 20.11 -9.03
C GLU A 80 -18.18 21.39 -8.17
N PRO A 81 -18.24 21.30 -6.83
CA PRO A 81 -18.18 22.46 -5.95
C PRO A 81 -16.81 23.12 -6.07
N SER A 82 -16.80 24.25 -6.78
CA SER A 82 -15.64 25.10 -6.97
C SER A 82 -15.52 25.96 -5.71
N GLU A 83 -14.45 25.79 -4.95
CA GLU A 83 -14.13 26.74 -3.88
C GLU A 83 -14.07 28.16 -4.46
N ALA A 84 -14.73 29.07 -3.75
CA ALA A 84 -15.12 30.39 -4.19
C ALA A 84 -13.94 31.25 -4.67
N ILE A 85 -13.88 31.54 -5.98
CA ILE A 85 -13.31 32.78 -6.52
C ILE A 85 -14.24 33.29 -7.62
N ASP A 86 -14.75 34.51 -7.39
CA ASP A 86 -15.70 35.26 -8.21
C ASP A 86 -15.27 35.40 -9.68
N SER A 87 -15.95 34.71 -10.61
CA SER A 87 -16.22 35.16 -12.00
C SER A 87 -16.59 34.01 -12.96
N SER A 88 -17.51 33.13 -12.58
CA SER A 88 -18.09 32.18 -13.54
C SER A 88 -18.95 32.93 -14.57
N TRP A 89 -18.41 33.18 -15.77
CA TRP A 89 -19.14 33.85 -16.84
C TRP A 89 -20.28 32.96 -17.35
N SER A 90 -21.51 33.50 -17.35
CA SER A 90 -22.70 32.77 -17.80
C SER A 90 -23.04 33.13 -19.25
N MET A 91 -23.25 32.10 -20.08
CA MET A 91 -23.61 32.27 -21.48
C MET A 91 -25.01 32.90 -21.63
N PRO A 92 -25.15 34.06 -22.29
CA PRO A 92 -26.40 34.82 -22.31
C PRO A 92 -27.56 34.16 -23.09
N ARG A 93 -27.28 33.15 -23.94
CA ARG A 93 -28.30 32.43 -24.71
C ARG A 93 -28.71 31.10 -24.08
N THR A 94 -27.81 30.44 -23.35
CA THR A 94 -28.02 29.09 -22.81
C THR A 94 -28.13 29.06 -21.29
N GLY A 95 -27.76 30.14 -20.59
CA GLY A 95 -27.76 30.22 -19.14
C GLY A 95 -26.70 29.36 -18.45
N MET A 96 -25.85 28.66 -19.21
CA MET A 96 -24.80 27.80 -18.66
C MET A 96 -23.57 28.62 -18.26
N SER A 97 -23.04 28.37 -17.07
CA SER A 97 -21.78 28.95 -16.60
C SER A 97 -20.58 28.21 -17.22
N LEU A 98 -19.58 28.97 -17.68
CA LEU A 98 -18.30 28.38 -18.04
C LEU A 98 -17.49 28.04 -16.79
N PRO A 99 -16.81 26.88 -16.73
CA PRO A 99 -15.89 26.57 -15.66
C PRO A 99 -14.71 27.55 -15.68
N ASN A 100 -14.30 28.01 -14.50
CA ASN A 100 -13.17 28.93 -14.36
C ASN A 100 -11.88 28.25 -14.82
N LEU A 101 -11.05 28.98 -15.56
CA LEU A 101 -9.71 28.52 -15.88
C LEU A 101 -8.82 28.56 -14.62
N PRO A 102 -7.91 27.59 -14.46
CA PRO A 102 -6.94 27.60 -13.37
C PRO A 102 -5.99 28.81 -13.47
N ASP A 103 -5.33 29.13 -12.37
CA ASP A 103 -4.29 30.15 -12.34
C ASP A 103 -3.15 29.83 -13.33
N ALA A 104 -2.44 30.85 -13.81
CA ALA A 104 -1.50 30.75 -14.91
C ALA A 104 -0.37 29.73 -14.67
N ASN A 105 0.01 29.56 -13.40
CA ASN A 105 1.03 28.60 -12.99
C ASN A 105 0.56 27.13 -13.08
N ASP A 106 -0.75 26.88 -13.00
CA ASP A 106 -1.37 25.54 -12.98
C ASP A 106 -2.01 25.17 -14.33
N ILE A 107 -1.86 25.99 -15.37
CA ILE A 107 -2.40 25.70 -16.71
C ILE A 107 -1.87 24.36 -17.23
N SER A 108 -0.58 24.08 -17.06
CA SER A 108 0.03 22.86 -17.60
C SER A 108 -0.51 21.58 -16.96
N THR A 109 -0.73 21.60 -15.65
CA THR A 109 -1.27 20.45 -14.90
C THR A 109 -2.74 20.23 -15.25
N TYR A 110 -3.52 21.30 -15.36
CA TYR A 110 -4.91 21.26 -15.80
C TYR A 110 -5.08 20.76 -17.25
N LEU A 111 -4.26 21.27 -18.19
CA LEU A 111 -4.30 20.79 -19.57
C LEU A 111 -3.89 19.31 -19.64
N THR A 112 -2.88 18.89 -18.87
CA THR A 112 -2.46 17.49 -18.86
C THR A 112 -3.51 16.55 -18.23
N SER A 113 -4.32 17.04 -17.28
CA SER A 113 -5.41 16.25 -16.69
C SER A 113 -6.65 16.15 -17.58
N LYS A 114 -6.94 17.19 -18.39
CA LYS A 114 -8.10 17.21 -19.31
C LYS A 114 -7.78 16.66 -20.71
N VAL A 115 -6.52 16.60 -21.11
CA VAL A 115 -6.12 16.05 -22.41
C VAL A 115 -6.14 14.53 -22.39
N LEU A 116 -6.83 13.94 -23.35
CA LEU A 116 -6.80 12.51 -23.62
C LEU A 116 -5.35 12.08 -23.90
N THR A 117 -4.78 11.31 -22.98
CA THR A 117 -3.45 10.76 -23.15
C THR A 117 -3.52 9.57 -24.11
N ALA A 118 -2.42 9.24 -24.79
CA ALA A 118 -2.35 8.06 -25.67
C ALA A 118 -2.75 6.75 -24.96
N ASP A 119 -2.53 6.69 -23.63
CA ASP A 119 -2.99 5.57 -22.79
C ASP A 119 -4.52 5.50 -22.67
N ASP A 120 -5.23 6.63 -22.70
CA ASP A 120 -6.69 6.70 -22.50
C ASP A 120 -7.46 6.24 -23.75
N VAL A 121 -6.84 6.35 -24.93
CA VAL A 121 -7.40 5.89 -26.22
C VAL A 121 -7.07 4.41 -26.47
N ARG A 122 -6.17 3.82 -25.68
CA ARG A 122 -5.68 2.46 -25.89
C ARG A 122 -6.71 1.43 -25.45
N SER A 123 -6.78 0.29 -26.16
CA SER A 123 -7.64 -0.81 -25.72
C SER A 123 -7.22 -1.32 -24.34
N PRO A 124 -8.16 -1.72 -23.45
CA PRO A 124 -7.84 -2.11 -22.07
C PRO A 124 -6.83 -3.26 -21.98
N GLN A 125 -6.89 -4.19 -22.93
CA GLN A 125 -5.98 -5.33 -22.98
C GLN A 125 -4.55 -4.94 -23.33
N THR A 126 -4.33 -3.74 -23.87
CA THR A 126 -3.01 -3.26 -24.30
C THR A 126 -2.39 -2.22 -23.36
N LEU A 127 -3.11 -1.81 -22.30
CA LEU A 127 -2.63 -0.83 -21.33
C LEU A 127 -1.34 -1.27 -20.63
N LEU A 128 -1.22 -2.56 -20.32
CA LEU A 128 -0.04 -3.13 -19.69
C LEU A 128 0.86 -3.79 -20.72
N HIS A 129 2.16 -3.59 -20.62
CA HIS A 129 3.15 -4.29 -21.42
C HIS A 129 3.23 -5.76 -20.98
N ARG A 130 3.41 -6.67 -21.94
CA ARG A 130 3.66 -8.08 -21.66
C ARG A 130 5.09 -8.24 -21.17
N VAL A 131 5.28 -8.95 -20.06
CA VAL A 131 6.60 -9.30 -19.54
C VAL A 131 7.06 -10.66 -20.09
N SER A 132 8.35 -10.79 -20.38
CA SER A 132 9.00 -11.99 -20.92
C SER A 132 10.33 -12.30 -20.21
N GLY A 133 10.69 -13.58 -20.15
CA GLY A 133 11.97 -14.02 -19.59
C GLY A 133 12.17 -13.61 -18.13
N ALA A 134 13.15 -12.74 -17.87
CA ALA A 134 13.46 -12.24 -16.52
C ALA A 134 12.29 -11.49 -15.86
N GLY A 135 11.45 -10.84 -16.66
CA GLY A 135 10.24 -10.18 -16.23
C GLY A 135 9.17 -11.09 -15.67
N GLN A 136 8.94 -12.20 -16.38
CA GLN A 136 8.01 -13.23 -15.93
C GLN A 136 8.47 -13.82 -14.61
N LEU A 137 9.78 -14.04 -14.45
CA LEU A 137 10.34 -14.50 -13.20
C LEU A 137 10.16 -13.46 -12.08
N ALA A 138 10.29 -12.17 -12.38
CA ALA A 138 10.01 -11.10 -11.42
C ALA A 138 8.55 -11.12 -10.94
N GLU A 139 7.58 -11.28 -11.86
CA GLU A 139 6.16 -11.37 -11.49
C GLU A 139 5.85 -12.65 -10.70
N VAL A 140 6.44 -13.80 -11.08
CA VAL A 140 6.27 -15.07 -10.36
C VAL A 140 6.84 -14.95 -8.94
N LEU A 141 8.04 -14.40 -8.78
CA LEU A 141 8.64 -14.18 -7.46
C LEU A 141 7.81 -13.20 -6.62
N TYR A 142 7.26 -12.14 -7.23
CA TYR A 142 6.40 -11.17 -6.54
C TYR A 142 5.10 -11.82 -6.04
N ILE A 143 4.49 -12.71 -6.84
CA ILE A 143 3.32 -13.49 -6.44
C ILE A 143 3.65 -14.50 -5.33
N LEU A 144 4.82 -15.15 -5.38
CA LEU A 144 5.25 -16.16 -4.42
C LEU A 144 5.81 -15.57 -3.12
N ARG A 145 6.21 -14.29 -3.11
CA ARG A 145 6.79 -13.60 -1.95
C ARG A 145 6.05 -13.88 -0.62
N PRO A 146 4.74 -13.64 -0.49
CA PRO A 146 4.06 -13.84 0.78
C PRO A 146 4.10 -15.31 1.23
N LEU A 147 4.00 -16.26 0.29
CA LEU A 147 4.13 -17.69 0.57
C LEU A 147 5.52 -18.03 1.10
N ILE A 148 6.57 -17.57 0.41
CA ILE A 148 7.96 -17.81 0.83
C ILE A 148 8.22 -17.19 2.20
N TYR A 149 7.70 -16.00 2.46
CA TYR A 149 7.83 -15.33 3.75
C TYR A 149 7.13 -16.10 4.88
N VAL A 150 5.89 -16.57 4.67
CA VAL A 150 5.18 -17.37 5.68
C VAL A 150 5.90 -18.69 5.95
N ILE A 151 6.43 -19.35 4.92
CA ILE A 151 7.25 -20.58 5.09
C ILE A 151 8.53 -20.27 5.88
N ALA A 152 9.21 -19.17 5.56
CA ALA A 152 10.38 -18.74 6.31
C ALA A 152 10.01 -18.49 7.78
N LEU A 153 8.91 -17.78 8.04
CA LEU A 153 8.47 -17.51 9.41
C LEU A 153 8.07 -18.78 10.17
N GLN A 154 7.43 -19.75 9.51
CA GLN A 154 7.14 -21.05 10.08
C GLN A 154 8.42 -21.82 10.44
N ARG A 155 9.46 -21.77 9.60
CA ARG A 155 10.74 -22.45 9.83
C ARG A 155 11.53 -21.81 10.98
N TYR A 156 11.52 -20.48 11.06
CA TYR A 156 12.28 -19.72 12.05
C TYR A 156 11.47 -19.35 13.30
N ARG A 157 10.26 -19.90 13.48
CA ARG A 157 9.40 -19.64 14.65
C ARG A 157 10.07 -19.85 16.01
N ALA A 158 11.01 -20.79 16.10
CA ALA A 158 11.73 -21.10 17.33
C ALA A 158 12.79 -20.03 17.66
N LYS A 159 13.25 -19.26 16.67
CA LYS A 159 14.32 -18.26 16.79
C LYS A 159 13.74 -16.86 16.54
N LYS A 160 13.02 -16.32 17.53
CA LYS A 160 12.32 -15.02 17.44
C LYS A 160 13.27 -13.85 17.10
N LYS A 161 14.51 -13.87 17.60
CA LYS A 161 15.53 -12.83 17.34
C LYS A 161 16.21 -12.92 15.96
N SER A 162 15.82 -13.86 15.10
CA SER A 162 16.53 -14.08 13.83
C SER A 162 16.08 -13.10 12.73
N TRP A 163 17.04 -12.46 12.06
CA TRP A 163 16.78 -11.54 10.95
C TRP A 163 16.50 -12.27 9.63
N THR A 164 16.69 -13.59 9.61
CA THR A 164 16.63 -14.39 8.38
C THR A 164 15.29 -14.30 7.64
N PRO A 165 14.10 -14.37 8.27
CA PRO A 165 12.84 -14.30 7.52
C PRO A 165 12.62 -12.91 6.93
N TRP A 166 13.07 -11.87 7.62
CA TRP A 166 12.99 -10.49 7.17
C TRP A 166 13.92 -10.24 5.98
N LEU A 167 15.19 -10.68 6.04
CA LEU A 167 16.12 -10.58 4.92
C LEU A 167 15.63 -11.34 3.69
N ILE A 168 15.00 -12.50 3.86
CA ILE A 168 14.39 -13.25 2.75
C ILE A 168 13.24 -12.44 2.13
N GLY A 169 12.33 -11.91 2.94
CA GLY A 169 11.20 -11.10 2.44
C GLY A 169 11.65 -9.82 1.74
N PHE A 170 12.57 -9.06 2.36
CA PHE A 170 13.14 -7.84 1.79
C PHE A 170 13.99 -8.13 0.53
N GLY A 171 14.80 -9.19 0.56
CA GLY A 171 15.59 -9.63 -0.59
C GLY A 171 14.72 -10.04 -1.78
N LEU A 172 13.60 -10.73 -1.53
CA LEU A 172 12.62 -11.05 -2.57
C LEU A 172 12.01 -9.78 -3.17
N GLU A 173 11.56 -8.82 -2.36
CA GLU A 173 11.05 -7.53 -2.88
C GLU A 173 12.06 -6.79 -3.73
N PHE A 174 13.30 -6.70 -3.24
CA PHE A 174 14.37 -6.02 -3.93
C PHE A 174 14.69 -6.72 -5.27
N THR A 175 14.85 -8.04 -5.26
CA THR A 175 15.16 -8.82 -6.48
C THR A 175 14.04 -8.72 -7.52
N CYS A 176 12.77 -8.85 -7.12
CA CYS A 176 11.62 -8.66 -8.02
C CYS A 176 11.65 -7.28 -8.66
N ARG A 177 11.84 -6.21 -7.86
CA ARG A 177 11.86 -4.83 -8.34
C ARG A 177 13.03 -4.57 -9.30
N GLN A 178 14.21 -5.09 -8.99
CA GLN A 178 15.39 -4.92 -9.83
C GLN A 178 15.25 -5.64 -11.17
N LEU A 179 14.70 -6.87 -11.17
CA LEU A 179 14.43 -7.63 -12.39
C LEU A 179 13.37 -6.94 -13.26
N ALA A 180 12.26 -6.48 -12.67
CA ALA A 180 11.21 -5.77 -13.39
C ALA A 180 11.73 -4.45 -14.00
N LYS A 181 12.47 -3.64 -13.23
CA LYS A 181 13.06 -2.39 -13.74
C LYS A 181 14.05 -2.61 -14.88
N LYS A 182 14.87 -3.67 -14.77
CA LYS A 182 15.84 -4.02 -15.82
C LYS A 182 15.11 -4.37 -17.11
N GLU A 183 14.09 -5.22 -17.03
CA GLU A 183 13.33 -5.60 -18.21
C GLU A 183 12.63 -4.41 -18.87
N PHE A 184 11.95 -3.55 -18.09
CA PHE A 184 11.29 -2.37 -18.65
C PHE A 184 12.28 -1.41 -19.33
N ARG A 185 13.50 -1.30 -18.80
CA ARG A 185 14.56 -0.49 -19.41
C ARG A 185 15.02 -1.07 -20.75
N ASP A 186 15.19 -2.38 -20.81
CA ASP A 186 15.76 -3.05 -21.99
C ASP A 186 14.73 -3.23 -23.11
N ARG A 187 13.43 -3.35 -22.78
CA ARG A 187 12.37 -3.70 -23.73
C ARG A 187 11.55 -2.51 -24.24
N ILE A 188 11.32 -1.48 -23.42
CA ILE A 188 10.44 -0.36 -23.77
C ILE A 188 11.25 0.76 -24.42
N ALA A 189 10.80 1.24 -25.58
CA ALA A 189 11.36 2.43 -26.21
C ALA A 189 11.16 3.65 -25.29
N GLY A 190 12.26 4.28 -24.85
CA GLY A 190 12.22 5.31 -23.80
C GLY A 190 12.38 4.78 -22.37
N GLY A 191 12.62 3.48 -22.20
CA GLY A 191 12.90 2.82 -20.92
C GLY A 191 11.81 3.10 -19.89
N LEU A 192 12.22 3.52 -18.68
CA LEU A 192 11.27 3.80 -17.59
C LEU A 192 10.39 5.05 -17.84
N ARG A 193 10.67 5.88 -18.84
CA ARG A 193 9.81 7.02 -19.17
C ARG A 193 8.65 6.64 -20.09
N GLY A 194 8.73 5.50 -20.79
CA GLY A 194 7.70 4.99 -21.68
C GLY A 194 6.71 4.00 -21.01
N LEU A 195 6.72 3.92 -19.68
CA LEU A 195 5.78 3.09 -18.92
C LEU A 195 4.37 3.69 -18.97
N SER A 196 3.35 2.84 -19.04
CA SER A 196 1.97 3.30 -18.91
C SER A 196 1.72 3.88 -17.50
N LYS A 197 0.77 4.81 -17.37
CA LYS A 197 0.35 5.37 -16.06
C LYS A 197 0.09 4.26 -15.03
N LEU A 198 -0.61 3.20 -15.44
CA LEU A 198 -0.98 2.07 -14.60
C LEU A 198 0.24 1.26 -14.10
N GLU A 199 1.24 1.07 -14.97
CA GLU A 199 2.47 0.37 -14.62
C GLU A 199 3.34 1.20 -13.68
N ARG A 200 3.38 2.52 -13.90
CA ARG A 200 4.11 3.45 -13.04
C ARG A 200 3.50 3.48 -11.64
N GLU A 201 2.19 3.51 -11.53
CA GLU A 201 1.49 3.43 -10.25
C GLU A 201 1.76 2.10 -9.54
N GLU A 202 1.67 0.98 -10.26
CA GLU A 202 1.97 -0.34 -9.69
C GLU A 202 3.43 -0.42 -9.21
N LEU A 203 4.39 0.10 -10.00
CA LEU A 203 5.79 0.19 -9.57
C LEU A 203 5.99 1.14 -8.39
N SER A 204 5.20 2.21 -8.27
CA SER A 204 5.21 3.11 -7.12
C SER A 204 4.68 2.40 -5.87
N LYS A 205 3.54 1.71 -5.98
CA LYS A 205 2.94 0.88 -4.92
C LYS A 205 3.92 -0.19 -4.43
N ARG A 206 4.61 -0.89 -5.34
CA ARG A 206 5.68 -1.85 -5.02
C ARG A 206 6.89 -1.18 -4.34
N GLY A 207 7.17 0.09 -4.67
CA GLY A 207 8.21 0.88 -4.01
C GLY A 207 7.83 1.24 -2.58
N TRP A 208 6.59 1.67 -2.38
CA TRP A 208 6.04 1.97 -1.06
C TRP A 208 5.96 0.70 -0.20
N SER A 209 5.54 -0.43 -0.77
CA SER A 209 5.54 -1.71 -0.07
C SER A 209 6.94 -2.11 0.37
N MET A 210 7.95 -1.94 -0.47
CA MET A 210 9.35 -2.18 -0.09
C MET A 210 9.80 -1.30 1.08
N GLY A 211 9.36 -0.04 1.13
CA GLY A 211 9.57 0.84 2.29
C GLY A 211 8.93 0.28 3.57
N TRP A 212 7.68 -0.19 3.48
CA TRP A 212 7.01 -0.86 4.61
C TRP A 212 7.69 -2.16 5.06
N TRP A 213 8.33 -2.90 4.15
CA TRP A 213 9.13 -4.06 4.52
C TRP A 213 10.30 -3.71 5.43
N ILE A 214 10.93 -2.55 5.21
CA ILE A 214 12.03 -2.10 6.06
C ILE A 214 11.53 -1.92 7.49
N MET A 215 10.35 -1.34 7.67
CA MET A 215 9.75 -1.08 8.99
C MET A 215 9.14 -2.32 9.67
N ARG A 216 9.07 -3.47 8.98
CA ARG A 216 8.38 -4.66 9.47
C ARG A 216 9.11 -5.33 10.65
N ALA A 217 8.32 -5.82 11.62
CA ALA A 217 8.61 -6.64 12.80
C ALA A 217 10.07 -6.89 13.22
N ALA A 218 10.90 -7.54 12.37
CA ALA A 218 12.29 -7.85 12.73
C ALA A 218 13.17 -6.60 12.86
N PHE A 219 12.89 -5.53 12.11
CA PHE A 219 13.53 -4.22 12.30
C PHE A 219 13.10 -3.63 13.65
N TYR A 220 11.80 -3.69 13.97
CA TYR A 220 11.26 -3.14 15.20
C TYR A 220 11.82 -3.86 16.46
N GLU A 221 11.84 -5.19 16.44
CA GLU A 221 12.34 -5.98 17.57
C GLU A 221 13.86 -5.88 17.75
N ASN A 222 14.63 -5.73 16.67
CA ASN A 222 16.09 -5.78 16.76
C ASN A 222 16.80 -4.44 16.64
N ILE A 223 16.15 -3.37 16.18
CA ILE A 223 16.75 -2.03 16.18
C ILE A 223 16.13 -1.22 17.30
N THR A 224 14.80 -1.12 17.35
CA THR A 224 14.10 -0.33 18.37
C THR A 224 14.32 -0.89 19.78
N LYS A 225 14.25 -2.22 19.97
CA LYS A 225 14.46 -2.84 21.30
C LYS A 225 15.95 -3.11 21.63
N TYR A 226 16.80 -3.41 20.64
CA TYR A 226 18.23 -3.65 20.90
C TYR A 226 19.01 -2.37 21.19
N VAL A 227 18.78 -1.29 20.44
CA VAL A 227 19.42 0.01 20.69
C VAL A 227 19.04 0.51 22.08
N SER A 228 17.78 0.33 22.47
CA SER A 228 17.28 0.54 23.84
C SER A 228 18.05 -0.29 24.89
N THR A 229 18.30 -1.58 24.62
CA THR A 229 19.01 -2.48 25.53
C THR A 229 20.51 -2.15 25.66
N TYR A 230 21.17 -1.69 24.60
CA TYR A 230 22.63 -1.51 24.57
C TYR A 230 23.10 -0.14 25.08
N TYR A 231 22.26 0.89 25.01
CA TYR A 231 22.61 2.27 25.38
C TYR A 231 22.33 2.60 26.87
N TYR A 232 21.49 1.80 27.56
CA TYR A 232 21.17 1.97 28.98
C TYR A 232 21.19 0.61 29.71
N PRO A 233 22.35 0.17 30.24
CA PRO A 233 22.46 -1.09 30.95
C PRO A 233 22.15 -0.86 32.43
N GLU A 234 20.88 -0.93 32.84
CA GLU A 234 20.54 -0.94 34.28
C GLU A 234 19.78 -2.20 34.68
N ARG A 235 20.28 -2.79 35.78
CA ARG A 235 19.97 -4.11 36.30
C ARG A 235 18.71 -4.06 37.16
N THR A 236 17.55 -4.42 36.62
CA THR A 236 16.41 -4.85 37.44
C THR A 236 15.65 -5.99 36.77
N ALA A 237 15.75 -7.16 37.39
CA ALA A 237 14.97 -8.34 37.07
C ALA A 237 13.59 -8.20 37.71
N THR A 238 12.60 -7.72 36.96
CA THR A 238 11.18 -8.09 37.04
C THR A 238 10.36 -7.19 36.10
N ASN A 239 9.70 -7.84 35.13
CA ASN A 239 8.60 -7.32 34.29
C ASN A 239 8.97 -6.34 33.15
N THR A 240 8.86 -6.83 31.91
CA THR A 240 8.51 -6.10 30.67
C THR A 240 9.17 -4.72 30.42
N CYS A 241 10.29 -4.77 29.66
CA CYS A 241 10.86 -3.71 28.80
C CYS A 241 10.36 -2.26 29.00
N GLU A 242 10.92 -1.55 29.98
CA GLU A 242 10.45 -0.21 30.34
C GLU A 242 11.03 0.97 29.52
N ARG A 243 12.04 0.83 28.64
CA ARG A 243 12.69 2.01 28.02
C ARG A 243 13.14 1.87 26.56
N SER A 244 12.19 1.78 25.62
CA SER A 244 12.43 1.93 24.17
C SER A 244 12.92 3.36 23.83
N TRP A 245 13.71 3.57 22.77
CA TRP A 245 14.14 4.93 22.32
C TRP A 245 12.95 5.88 22.05
N ILE A 246 11.78 5.29 21.80
CA ILE A 246 10.50 5.97 21.61
C ILE A 246 10.19 6.74 22.88
N LYS A 247 10.39 6.16 24.06
CA LYS A 247 10.22 6.85 25.34
C LYS A 247 11.22 7.98 25.56
N SER A 248 12.44 7.88 25.03
CA SER A 248 13.40 8.99 25.12
C SER A 248 12.97 10.18 24.25
N ILE A 249 12.47 9.88 23.05
CA ILE A 249 11.91 10.88 22.14
C ILE A 249 10.60 11.45 22.72
N THR A 250 9.69 10.64 23.25
CA THR A 250 8.46 11.13 23.88
C THR A 250 8.75 11.90 25.15
N ASN A 251 9.72 11.49 25.98
CA ASN A 251 10.15 12.26 27.15
C ASN A 251 10.75 13.61 26.74
N SER A 252 11.56 13.66 25.68
CA SER A 252 12.10 14.92 25.15
C SER A 252 11.03 15.81 24.50
N LEU A 253 9.95 15.22 24.00
CA LEU A 253 8.79 15.92 23.43
C LEU A 253 7.78 16.34 24.50
N ARG A 254 7.72 15.64 25.65
CA ARG A 254 6.81 15.89 26.78
C ARG A 254 7.06 17.24 27.43
N ASP A 255 8.30 17.73 27.40
CA ASP A 255 8.69 19.02 27.97
C ASP A 255 8.22 20.24 27.16
N LYS A 256 7.54 20.04 26.02
CA LYS A 256 7.11 21.11 25.12
C LYS A 256 5.57 21.13 24.98
N PRO A 257 4.92 22.30 25.09
CA PRO A 257 3.46 22.42 25.29
C PRO A 257 2.58 21.95 24.13
N LEU A 258 3.12 21.79 22.91
CA LEU A 258 2.40 21.24 21.75
C LEU A 258 2.90 19.86 21.32
N LEU A 259 4.18 19.58 21.56
CA LEU A 259 4.81 18.31 21.18
C LEU A 259 4.57 17.21 22.23
N GLY A 260 4.20 17.59 23.45
CA GLY A 260 3.84 16.65 24.52
C GLY A 260 2.56 15.87 24.22
N LEU A 261 1.62 16.44 23.45
CA LEU A 261 0.40 15.76 23.01
C LEU A 261 0.73 14.67 21.99
N VAL A 262 1.67 14.93 21.08
CA VAL A 262 2.19 13.90 20.16
C VAL A 262 2.92 12.82 20.95
N GLY A 263 3.68 13.20 21.98
CA GLY A 263 4.35 12.27 22.89
C GLY A 263 3.39 11.32 23.60
N SER A 264 2.27 11.83 24.12
CA SER A 264 1.26 11.00 24.79
C SER A 264 0.52 10.07 23.84
N VAL A 265 0.16 10.55 22.64
CA VAL A 265 -0.45 9.70 21.61
C VAL A 265 0.49 8.57 21.20
N VAL A 266 1.78 8.84 21.04
CA VAL A 266 2.75 7.79 20.69
C VAL A 266 2.89 6.75 21.81
N GLU A 267 2.82 7.16 23.08
CA GLU A 267 2.86 6.24 24.23
C GLU A 267 1.61 5.34 24.28
N ASP A 268 0.42 5.89 24.04
CA ASP A 268 -0.83 5.11 23.98
C ASP A 268 -0.82 4.07 22.84
N TYR A 269 -0.19 4.41 21.71
CA TYR A 269 -0.07 3.52 20.56
C TYR A 269 1.06 2.49 20.67
N GLU A 270 2.03 2.66 21.58
CA GLU A 270 3.15 1.73 21.79
C GLU A 270 2.63 0.31 22.12
N TYR A 271 1.61 0.22 22.97
CA TYR A 271 0.98 -1.06 23.34
C TYR A 271 0.36 -1.79 22.13
N LEU A 272 -0.29 -1.04 21.24
CA LEU A 272 -0.91 -1.58 20.03
C LEU A 272 0.15 -2.05 19.03
N TRP A 273 1.25 -1.30 18.90
CA TRP A 273 2.38 -1.68 18.06
C TRP A 273 3.06 -2.95 18.55
N ASP A 274 3.28 -3.07 19.86
CA ASP A 274 3.95 -4.23 20.45
C ASP A 274 3.09 -5.51 20.39
N ASN A 275 1.78 -5.43 20.62
CA ASN A 275 0.93 -6.62 20.73
C ASN A 275 0.25 -7.04 19.43
N TYR A 276 -0.12 -6.08 18.57
CA TYR A 276 -0.95 -6.36 17.40
C TYR A 276 -0.20 -6.15 16.09
N TYR A 277 0.38 -4.97 15.84
CA TYR A 277 0.90 -4.64 14.50
C TYR A 277 2.21 -5.35 14.15
N PHE A 278 3.16 -5.46 15.09
CA PHE A 278 4.49 -6.00 14.77
C PHE A 278 4.74 -7.42 15.30
N SER A 279 4.00 -7.86 16.31
CA SER A 279 4.13 -9.22 16.88
C SER A 279 3.36 -10.29 16.11
N THR A 280 2.28 -9.92 15.39
CA THR A 280 1.57 -10.87 14.53
C THR A 280 2.11 -10.87 13.10
N ALA A 281 2.34 -12.08 12.59
CA ALA A 281 2.86 -12.40 11.27
C ALA A 281 2.04 -11.86 10.08
N THR A 282 0.85 -11.34 10.33
CA THR A 282 -0.22 -11.13 9.35
C THR A 282 -0.44 -9.64 9.08
N MET A 283 0.44 -9.08 8.24
CA MET A 283 0.20 -7.90 7.40
C MET A 283 0.97 -8.02 6.10
#